data_AF-A0A369WDA8-F1
#
_entry.id   AF-A0A369WDA8-F1
#
_cell.length_a   1.000
_cell.length_b   1.000
_cell.length_c   1.000
_cell.angle_alpha   90.00
_cell.angle_beta   90.00
_cell.angle_gamma   90.00
#
_symmetry.space_group_name_H-M   'P 1'
#
loop_
_entity.id
_entity.type
_entity.pdbx_description
1 polymer ?
#
loop_
_entity_poly.entity_id
_entity_poly.type
_entity_poly.pdbx_seq_one_letter_code
_entity_poly.pdbx_strand_id
1 'polypeptide(L)'
;MTPGAPSTPAATSSSPAPPAPMSTTSEPCWCADFGGFSGLWAKGRREPLIPATWTSGPDSTSKNLEQGLGPMSIRFDEVGQRLRAYRLGKRLSADQIAERIGVSRAAVYRLEKGEIVKIQALEALSDLLEVSLPSLLGVEVEYYSNALGFFERMRQLEDQATHIMGNFSPLSSLILSDRYMKFLRIMLMEAIPAGENGRAGREDLIDRVLELLVQRRDSFKKKRAPIVSIVGEQDLERILRLGLIGRFDHSTETLRERRAAARHEVEEIRDAMLDQPIGMQIGVIEGQPPTQTFQIYELGSKSTVTLSPYRLGDQPNISSGIALVTSAPEAIKSFTNTFLGEWQRARKGSEGAAVLQRILDRTSKEETEGAF
;
A
#
# COMPACT_ATOMS: atom_id res chain seq x y z
N MET A 1 -13.65 37.49 64.32
CA MET A 1 -14.45 36.28 64.62
C MET A 1 -13.57 35.06 64.43
N THR A 2 -13.06 34.51 65.52
CA THR A 2 -12.72 33.07 65.69
C THR A 2 -13.84 32.46 66.54
N PRO A 3 -14.20 31.18 66.35
CA PRO A 3 -13.47 30.03 66.93
C PRO A 3 -13.34 28.84 65.94
N GLY A 4 -12.65 27.73 66.23
CA GLY A 4 -11.85 27.35 67.41
C GLY A 4 -11.18 25.97 67.21
N ALA A 5 -10.13 25.68 67.99
CA ALA A 5 -9.39 24.41 68.05
C ALA A 5 -10.12 23.38 68.99
N PRO A 6 -9.58 22.23 69.47
CA PRO A 6 -8.24 21.61 69.35
C PRO A 6 -8.35 20.12 68.84
N SER A 7 -7.56 19.07 69.18
CA SER A 7 -6.42 18.81 70.09
C SER A 7 -5.64 17.52 69.70
N THR A 8 -4.34 17.48 69.98
CA THR A 8 -3.49 16.26 70.07
C THR A 8 -3.76 15.49 71.39
N PRO A 9 -3.36 14.21 71.55
CA PRO A 9 -2.02 13.90 72.09
C PRO A 9 -1.38 12.60 71.52
N ALA A 10 -0.29 12.14 72.15
CA ALA A 10 0.60 11.08 71.63
C ALA A 10 0.90 9.96 72.66
N ALA A 11 1.65 8.97 72.17
CA ALA A 11 2.63 8.12 72.88
C ALA A 11 2.19 6.88 73.69
N THR A 12 3.00 5.81 73.51
CA THR A 12 3.38 4.74 74.49
C THR A 12 2.28 3.82 75.07
N SER A 13 2.55 2.58 75.53
CA SER A 13 3.58 1.54 75.30
C SER A 13 3.29 0.37 76.27
N SER A 14 3.41 -0.91 75.87
CA SER A 14 3.81 -2.01 76.81
C SER A 14 3.86 -3.40 76.15
N SER A 15 4.97 -4.10 76.37
CA SER A 15 5.18 -5.56 76.19
C SER A 15 4.63 -6.34 77.42
N PRO A 16 4.47 -7.68 77.44
CA PRO A 16 5.62 -8.62 77.45
C PRO A 16 5.41 -10.01 76.78
N ALA A 17 6.48 -10.83 76.83
CA ALA A 17 6.68 -12.17 76.22
C ALA A 17 6.70 -13.30 77.31
N PRO A 18 7.35 -14.49 77.18
CA PRO A 18 7.63 -15.48 76.10
C PRO A 18 7.10 -16.91 76.56
N PRO A 19 7.69 -18.13 76.34
CA PRO A 19 8.75 -18.65 75.44
C PRO A 19 8.54 -20.05 74.75
N ALA A 20 9.40 -20.34 73.75
CA ALA A 20 10.10 -21.63 73.46
C ALA A 20 9.34 -22.92 72.95
N PRO A 21 10.05 -23.91 72.33
CA PRO A 21 11.18 -23.81 71.37
C PRO A 21 11.22 -24.88 70.22
N MET A 22 12.13 -24.62 69.25
CA MET A 22 12.99 -25.58 68.49
C MET A 22 12.45 -26.79 67.69
N SER A 23 12.69 -26.75 66.37
CA SER A 23 13.71 -27.58 65.67
C SER A 23 13.89 -27.03 64.23
N THR A 24 15.03 -26.43 63.84
CA THR A 24 16.21 -27.07 63.22
C THR A 24 15.85 -28.05 62.09
N THR A 25 16.30 -27.96 60.84
CA THR A 25 17.63 -27.58 60.28
C THR A 25 17.44 -27.04 58.83
N SER A 26 18.05 -25.93 58.41
CA SER A 26 19.39 -25.78 57.77
C SER A 26 19.32 -25.42 56.28
N GLU A 27 19.66 -24.18 55.90
CA GLU A 27 20.77 -23.85 54.96
C GLU A 27 20.96 -22.32 54.82
N PRO A 28 22.14 -21.80 54.41
CA PRO A 28 22.49 -20.40 54.61
C PRO A 28 22.57 -19.52 53.34
N CYS A 29 21.91 -18.36 53.44
CA CYS A 29 22.43 -17.01 53.17
C CYS A 29 22.87 -16.48 51.77
N TRP A 30 22.12 -15.44 51.33
CA TRP A 30 22.53 -14.17 50.64
C TRP A 30 23.21 -14.28 49.24
N CYS A 31 22.91 -13.42 48.24
CA CYS A 31 22.51 -12.00 48.26
C CYS A 31 21.39 -11.61 47.26
N ALA A 32 20.72 -10.49 47.59
CA ALA A 32 20.25 -9.35 46.77
C ALA A 32 20.52 -9.33 45.23
N ASP A 33 19.74 -8.68 44.35
CA ASP A 33 18.54 -7.82 44.53
C ASP A 33 17.79 -7.57 43.19
N PHE A 34 16.55 -7.03 43.26
CA PHE A 34 15.78 -6.34 42.20
C PHE A 34 15.58 -6.97 40.80
N GLY A 35 14.31 -7.04 40.33
CA GLY A 35 14.03 -7.29 38.89
C GLY A 35 12.62 -7.76 38.48
N GLY A 36 11.65 -7.85 39.39
CA GLY A 36 10.33 -8.41 39.07
C GLY A 36 9.35 -7.41 38.44
N PHE A 37 9.35 -7.25 37.11
CA PHE A 37 8.15 -6.88 36.31
C PHE A 37 8.38 -7.04 34.78
N SER A 38 8.47 -8.29 34.29
CA SER A 38 8.56 -8.57 32.85
C SER A 38 7.76 -9.83 32.46
N GLY A 39 6.44 -9.72 32.43
CA GLY A 39 5.58 -10.83 32.03
C GLY A 39 4.13 -10.45 31.83
N LEU A 40 3.79 -9.94 30.63
CA LEU A 40 2.44 -10.04 30.01
C LEU A 40 2.31 -9.48 28.56
N TRP A 41 3.41 -9.31 27.80
CA TRP A 41 3.34 -8.82 26.40
C TRP A 41 4.21 -9.61 25.40
N ALA A 42 4.00 -10.93 25.29
CA ALA A 42 4.53 -11.73 24.18
C ALA A 42 3.84 -13.11 24.04
N LYS A 43 2.76 -13.20 23.24
CA LYS A 43 2.32 -14.41 22.49
C LYS A 43 1.00 -14.19 21.72
N GLY A 44 1.07 -13.34 20.69
CA GLY A 44 0.18 -13.44 19.54
C GLY A 44 1.04 -13.75 18.31
N ARG A 45 1.21 -15.02 17.94
CA ARG A 45 1.88 -15.39 16.69
C ARG A 45 0.94 -14.99 15.55
N ARG A 46 1.19 -13.82 14.95
CA ARG A 46 0.49 -13.38 13.74
C ARG A 46 0.97 -14.29 12.59
N GLU A 47 0.03 -14.91 11.89
CA GLU A 47 0.35 -15.77 10.74
C GLU A 47 1.02 -14.93 9.62
N PRO A 48 1.93 -15.53 8.83
CA PRO A 48 2.54 -14.82 7.71
C PRO A 48 1.48 -14.44 6.67
N LEU A 49 1.45 -13.17 6.25
CA LEU A 49 0.51 -12.70 5.22
C LEU A 49 0.89 -13.14 3.80
N ILE A 50 2.06 -13.76 3.63
CA ILE A 50 2.41 -14.50 2.41
C ILE A 50 1.94 -15.94 2.59
N PRO A 51 0.98 -16.44 1.78
CA PRO A 51 0.44 -17.78 1.98
C PRO A 51 1.50 -18.86 1.75
N ALA A 52 1.43 -19.95 2.52
CA ALA A 52 2.48 -20.99 2.53
C ALA A 52 2.76 -21.61 1.14
N THR A 53 1.73 -21.67 0.27
CA THR A 53 1.78 -22.13 -1.13
C THR A 53 2.77 -21.36 -2.01
N TRP A 54 3.14 -20.14 -1.61
CA TRP A 54 4.12 -19.29 -2.28
C TRP A 54 5.54 -19.46 -1.73
N THR A 55 5.67 -19.97 -0.50
CA THR A 55 6.96 -20.11 0.21
C THR A 55 7.60 -21.49 0.06
N SER A 56 6.80 -22.49 -0.31
CA SER A 56 7.31 -23.80 -0.70
C SER A 56 8.08 -23.68 -2.02
N GLY A 57 9.22 -24.36 -2.12
CA GLY A 57 10.20 -24.19 -3.22
C GLY A 57 9.66 -24.49 -4.64
N PRO A 58 10.49 -24.26 -5.68
CA PRO A 58 10.05 -24.14 -7.08
C PRO A 58 9.28 -25.34 -7.67
N ASP A 59 9.36 -26.53 -7.06
CA ASP A 59 8.61 -27.75 -7.44
C ASP A 59 7.16 -27.81 -6.92
N SER A 60 6.80 -26.96 -5.95
CA SER A 60 5.45 -26.92 -5.37
C SER A 60 4.52 -25.99 -6.13
N THR A 61 5.06 -24.86 -6.61
CA THR A 61 4.35 -23.87 -7.41
C THR A 61 4.01 -24.42 -8.80
N SER A 62 4.88 -25.24 -9.40
CA SER A 62 4.61 -25.94 -10.66
C SER A 62 3.43 -26.92 -10.54
N LYS A 63 3.39 -27.76 -9.50
CA LYS A 63 2.26 -28.69 -9.28
C LYS A 63 0.92 -28.00 -9.08
N ASN A 64 0.90 -26.83 -8.43
CA ASN A 64 -0.33 -26.04 -8.28
C ASN A 64 -0.70 -25.26 -9.56
N LEU A 65 0.29 -24.80 -10.35
CA LEU A 65 0.04 -24.16 -11.66
C LEU A 65 -0.52 -25.16 -12.68
N GLU A 66 0.01 -26.39 -12.74
CA GLU A 66 -0.47 -27.43 -13.65
C GLU A 66 -1.91 -27.87 -13.33
N GLN A 67 -2.29 -27.88 -12.05
CA GLN A 67 -3.68 -28.12 -11.64
C GLN A 67 -4.63 -26.95 -11.92
N GLY A 68 -4.11 -25.77 -12.28
CA GLY A 68 -4.88 -24.60 -12.69
C GLY A 68 -5.30 -24.59 -14.17
N LEU A 69 -4.82 -25.54 -14.99
CA LEU A 69 -5.14 -25.67 -16.41
C LEU A 69 -6.54 -26.26 -16.67
N GLY A 70 -7.55 -25.73 -15.99
CA GLY A 70 -8.92 -25.83 -16.46
C GLY A 70 -9.06 -25.16 -17.84
N PRO A 71 -10.08 -25.52 -18.65
CA PRO A 71 -10.30 -24.87 -19.94
C PRO A 71 -10.44 -23.36 -19.75
N MET A 72 -9.76 -22.57 -20.60
CA MET A 72 -9.83 -21.11 -20.60
C MET A 72 -11.27 -20.65 -20.90
N SER A 73 -12.08 -20.57 -19.85
CA SER A 73 -13.43 -20.05 -19.90
C SER A 73 -13.36 -18.53 -19.85
N ILE A 74 -13.84 -17.88 -20.92
CA ILE A 74 -13.90 -16.42 -21.01
C ILE A 74 -14.84 -15.92 -19.91
N ARG A 75 -14.28 -15.23 -18.92
CA ARG A 75 -15.04 -14.58 -17.84
C ARG A 75 -15.60 -13.25 -18.31
N PHE A 76 -16.85 -13.25 -18.77
CA PHE A 76 -17.52 -12.07 -19.32
C PHE A 76 -17.58 -10.89 -18.34
N ASP A 77 -17.63 -11.14 -17.04
CA ASP A 77 -17.57 -10.11 -16.00
C ASP A 77 -16.22 -9.37 -16.00
N GLU A 78 -15.10 -10.08 -16.24
CA GLU A 78 -13.79 -9.47 -16.41
C GLU A 78 -13.64 -8.73 -17.74
N VAL A 79 -14.27 -9.24 -18.81
CA VAL A 79 -14.34 -8.51 -20.09
C VAL A 79 -15.08 -7.18 -19.90
N GLY A 80 -16.20 -7.18 -19.17
CA GLY A 80 -16.94 -5.97 -18.81
C GLY A 80 -16.12 -4.99 -17.96
N GLN A 81 -15.37 -5.51 -16.98
CA GLN A 81 -14.42 -4.74 -16.17
C GLN A 81 -13.35 -4.04 -17.02
N ARG A 82 -12.71 -4.77 -17.96
CA ARG A 82 -11.72 -4.21 -18.90
C ARG A 82 -12.35 -3.15 -19.82
N LEU A 83 -13.51 -3.44 -20.41
CA LEU A 83 -14.26 -2.49 -21.25
C LEU A 83 -14.50 -1.17 -20.51
N ARG A 84 -14.91 -1.25 -19.23
CA ARG A 84 -15.10 -0.08 -18.36
C ARG A 84 -13.81 0.68 -18.09
N ALA A 85 -12.71 -0.03 -17.78
CA ALA A 85 -11.40 0.58 -17.57
C ALA A 85 -10.90 1.32 -18.82
N TYR A 86 -11.02 0.69 -20.00
CA TYR A 86 -10.67 1.30 -21.28
C TYR A 86 -11.56 2.49 -21.64
N ARG A 87 -12.89 2.40 -21.45
CA ARG A 87 -13.81 3.52 -21.68
C ARG A 87 -13.45 4.73 -20.81
N LEU A 88 -13.22 4.52 -19.52
CA LEU A 88 -12.80 5.60 -18.61
C LEU A 88 -11.45 6.17 -19.01
N GLY A 89 -10.49 5.34 -19.43
CA GLY A 89 -9.19 5.80 -19.88
C GLY A 89 -9.22 6.66 -21.15
N LYS A 90 -10.11 6.32 -22.11
CA LYS A 90 -10.43 7.16 -23.27
C LYS A 90 -11.32 8.39 -22.94
N ARG A 91 -11.68 8.57 -21.67
CA ARG A 91 -12.60 9.61 -21.13
C ARG A 91 -13.99 9.64 -21.80
N LEU A 92 -14.46 8.50 -22.31
CA LEU A 92 -15.74 8.40 -23.00
C LEU A 92 -16.89 8.17 -22.00
N SER A 93 -18.00 8.90 -22.17
CA SER A 93 -19.23 8.61 -21.44
C SER A 93 -19.90 7.32 -21.96
N ALA A 94 -20.78 6.72 -21.16
CA ALA A 94 -21.58 5.59 -21.62
C ALA A 94 -22.49 5.98 -22.80
N ASP A 95 -22.95 7.24 -22.85
CA ASP A 95 -23.78 7.76 -23.94
C ASP A 95 -22.98 7.90 -25.25
N GLN A 96 -21.73 8.39 -25.18
CA GLN A 96 -20.85 8.51 -26.35
C GLN A 96 -20.47 7.15 -26.95
N ILE A 97 -20.25 6.12 -26.12
CA ILE A 97 -20.06 4.76 -26.62
C ILE A 97 -21.36 4.22 -27.23
N ALA A 98 -22.49 4.39 -26.54
CA ALA A 98 -23.79 3.92 -26.99
C ALA A 98 -24.16 4.47 -28.38
N GLU A 99 -23.98 5.77 -28.60
CA GLU A 99 -24.18 6.45 -29.88
C GLU A 99 -23.28 5.87 -30.99
N ARG A 100 -21.97 5.73 -30.74
CA ARG A 100 -21.01 5.25 -31.74
C ARG A 100 -21.19 3.80 -32.17
N ILE A 101 -21.66 2.93 -31.28
CA ILE A 101 -21.88 1.50 -31.57
C ILE A 101 -23.35 1.15 -31.86
N GLY A 102 -24.24 2.15 -31.89
CA GLY A 102 -25.66 1.96 -32.23
C GLY A 102 -26.49 1.18 -31.21
N VAL A 103 -26.20 1.33 -29.90
CA VAL A 103 -26.94 0.66 -28.80
C VAL A 103 -27.48 1.68 -27.79
N SER A 104 -28.26 1.22 -26.81
CA SER A 104 -28.69 2.09 -25.70
C SER A 104 -27.61 2.21 -24.62
N ARG A 105 -27.59 3.32 -23.87
CA ARG A 105 -26.75 3.50 -22.67
C ARG A 105 -26.88 2.32 -21.68
N ALA A 106 -28.09 1.78 -21.53
CA ALA A 106 -28.35 0.61 -20.70
C ALA A 106 -27.73 -0.68 -21.27
N ALA A 107 -27.50 -0.80 -22.58
CA ALA A 107 -26.72 -1.89 -23.14
C ALA A 107 -25.23 -1.76 -22.77
N VAL A 108 -24.65 -0.55 -22.83
CA VAL A 108 -23.25 -0.31 -22.43
C VAL A 108 -23.02 -0.72 -20.97
N TYR A 109 -23.88 -0.34 -20.03
CA TYR A 109 -23.72 -0.77 -18.62
C TYR A 109 -23.87 -2.28 -18.41
N ARG A 110 -24.67 -2.98 -19.25
CA ARG A 110 -24.78 -4.45 -19.19
C ARG A 110 -23.55 -5.14 -19.76
N LEU A 111 -22.96 -4.60 -20.82
CA LEU A 111 -21.66 -5.01 -21.36
C LEU A 111 -20.56 -4.83 -20.31
N GLU A 112 -20.50 -3.68 -19.62
CA GLU A 112 -19.53 -3.40 -18.54
C GLU A 112 -19.66 -4.31 -17.31
N LYS A 113 -20.80 -4.98 -17.14
CA LYS A 113 -21.01 -5.99 -16.09
C LYS A 113 -20.82 -7.42 -16.59
N GLY A 114 -20.61 -7.64 -17.89
CA GLY A 114 -20.55 -8.96 -18.50
C GLY A 114 -21.91 -9.66 -18.69
N GLU A 115 -23.03 -8.95 -18.54
CA GLU A 115 -24.38 -9.56 -18.56
C GLU A 115 -24.83 -9.99 -19.96
N ILE A 116 -24.45 -9.27 -21.02
CA ILE A 116 -24.75 -9.61 -22.42
C ILE A 116 -23.55 -9.25 -23.28
N VAL A 117 -22.94 -10.24 -23.93
CA VAL A 117 -21.75 -10.07 -24.76
C VAL A 117 -21.92 -10.82 -26.08
N LYS A 118 -22.23 -10.09 -27.16
CA LYS A 118 -22.16 -10.60 -28.54
C LYS A 118 -20.77 -10.33 -29.08
N ILE A 119 -20.21 -11.26 -29.86
CA ILE A 119 -18.85 -11.11 -30.42
C ILE A 119 -18.74 -9.84 -31.28
N GLN A 120 -19.75 -9.52 -32.09
CA GLN A 120 -19.78 -8.29 -32.92
C GLN A 120 -19.80 -7.01 -32.09
N ALA A 121 -20.34 -7.06 -30.87
CA ALA A 121 -20.31 -5.92 -29.95
C ALA A 121 -18.94 -5.77 -29.28
N LEU A 122 -18.22 -6.88 -29.05
CA LEU A 122 -16.82 -6.82 -28.60
C LEU A 122 -15.90 -6.29 -29.70
N GLU A 123 -16.08 -6.72 -30.95
CA GLU A 123 -15.32 -6.23 -32.11
C GLU A 123 -15.52 -4.71 -32.30
N ALA A 124 -16.77 -4.24 -32.32
CA ALA A 124 -17.06 -2.81 -32.40
C ALA A 124 -16.50 -2.00 -31.22
N LEU A 125 -16.42 -2.60 -30.02
CA LEU A 125 -15.81 -1.98 -28.85
C LEU A 125 -14.28 -2.04 -28.87
N SER A 126 -13.66 -3.11 -29.39
CA SER A 126 -12.20 -3.23 -29.52
C SER A 126 -11.66 -2.17 -30.46
N ASP A 127 -12.34 -1.97 -31.59
CA ASP A 127 -12.00 -0.96 -32.59
C ASP A 127 -12.18 0.46 -32.02
N LEU A 128 -13.33 0.73 -31.37
CA LEU A 128 -13.62 2.03 -30.77
C LEU A 128 -12.67 2.41 -29.61
N LEU A 129 -12.21 1.42 -28.85
CA LEU A 129 -11.30 1.62 -27.72
C LEU A 129 -9.82 1.52 -28.11
N GLU A 130 -9.51 1.15 -29.36
CA GLU A 130 -8.16 0.93 -29.90
C GLU A 130 -7.37 -0.13 -29.10
N VAL A 131 -7.99 -1.29 -28.86
CA VAL A 131 -7.40 -2.41 -28.10
C VAL A 131 -7.57 -3.73 -28.83
N SER A 132 -6.68 -4.70 -28.62
CA SER A 132 -6.85 -6.03 -29.22
C SER A 132 -8.02 -6.78 -28.57
N LEU A 133 -8.78 -7.53 -29.37
CA LEU A 133 -9.81 -8.43 -28.85
C LEU A 133 -9.21 -9.47 -27.86
N PRO A 134 -8.02 -10.08 -28.11
CA PRO A 134 -7.36 -10.92 -27.11
C PRO A 134 -7.04 -10.23 -25.77
N SER A 135 -6.62 -8.96 -25.76
CA SER A 135 -6.42 -8.19 -24.51
C SER A 135 -7.74 -7.95 -23.78
N LEU A 136 -8.84 -7.66 -24.48
CA LEU A 136 -10.18 -7.54 -23.86
C LEU A 136 -10.67 -8.87 -23.28
N LEU A 137 -10.42 -9.98 -23.97
CA LEU A 137 -10.74 -11.32 -23.50
C LEU A 137 -9.85 -11.76 -22.33
N GLY A 138 -8.72 -11.08 -22.09
CA GLY A 138 -7.76 -11.38 -21.03
C GLY A 138 -6.77 -12.50 -21.38
N VAL A 139 -6.59 -12.77 -22.67
CA VAL A 139 -5.62 -13.75 -23.21
C VAL A 139 -4.24 -13.09 -23.35
N GLU A 140 -4.21 -11.84 -23.80
CA GLU A 140 -2.99 -11.03 -23.92
C GLU A 140 -2.82 -10.06 -22.73
N VAL A 141 -1.66 -9.40 -22.68
CA VAL A 141 -1.40 -8.30 -21.75
C VAL A 141 -2.38 -7.15 -22.00
N GLU A 142 -2.94 -6.59 -20.93
CA GLU A 142 -3.72 -5.35 -21.00
C GLU A 142 -2.76 -4.14 -20.94
N TYR A 143 -2.78 -3.28 -21.95
CA TYR A 143 -1.95 -2.07 -22.00
C TYR A 143 -2.77 -0.81 -21.69
N TYR A 144 -2.29 0.04 -20.78
CA TYR A 144 -2.95 1.31 -20.44
C TYR A 144 -1.98 2.48 -20.59
N SER A 145 -2.25 3.39 -21.52
CA SER A 145 -1.47 4.62 -21.78
C SER A 145 -1.90 5.82 -20.92
N ASN A 146 -2.78 5.62 -19.93
CA ASN A 146 -3.28 6.66 -19.04
C ASN A 146 -3.55 6.11 -17.63
N ALA A 147 -3.35 6.95 -16.62
CA ALA A 147 -3.54 6.56 -15.22
C ALA A 147 -5.00 6.26 -14.84
N LEU A 148 -5.98 6.93 -15.47
CA LEU A 148 -7.39 6.79 -15.08
C LEU A 148 -7.94 5.39 -15.36
N GLY A 149 -7.70 4.85 -16.56
CA GLY A 149 -8.08 3.48 -16.90
C GLY A 149 -7.29 2.44 -16.11
N PHE A 150 -5.97 2.64 -15.94
CA PHE A 150 -5.13 1.74 -15.16
C PHE A 150 -5.55 1.69 -13.68
N PHE A 151 -5.84 2.83 -13.05
CA PHE A 151 -6.28 2.88 -11.65
C PHE A 151 -7.69 2.32 -11.46
N GLU A 152 -8.59 2.41 -12.46
CA GLU A 152 -9.87 1.71 -12.42
C GLU A 152 -9.64 0.20 -12.51
N ARG A 153 -8.71 -0.25 -13.36
CA ARG A 153 -8.36 -1.67 -13.46
C ARG A 153 -7.76 -2.19 -12.15
N MET A 154 -6.85 -1.44 -11.52
CA MET A 154 -6.35 -1.77 -10.18
C MET A 154 -7.49 -1.82 -9.16
N ARG A 155 -8.41 -0.83 -9.12
CA ARG A 155 -9.58 -0.85 -8.22
C ARG A 155 -10.43 -2.12 -8.38
N GLN A 156 -10.61 -2.59 -9.61
CA GLN A 156 -11.37 -3.82 -9.89
C GLN A 156 -10.64 -5.10 -9.45
N LEU A 157 -9.31 -5.13 -9.52
CA LEU A 157 -8.48 -6.23 -9.03
C LEU A 157 -8.43 -6.24 -7.49
N GLU A 158 -8.20 -5.08 -6.87
CA GLU A 158 -8.24 -4.85 -5.42
C GLU A 158 -9.58 -5.29 -4.81
N ASP A 159 -10.70 -5.01 -5.50
CA ASP A 159 -12.03 -5.39 -5.04
C ASP A 159 -12.25 -6.92 -4.99
N GLN A 160 -11.53 -7.68 -5.83
CA GLN A 160 -11.58 -9.14 -5.90
C GLN A 160 -10.41 -9.84 -5.18
N ALA A 161 -9.44 -9.07 -4.67
CA ALA A 161 -8.22 -9.62 -4.10
C ALA A 161 -8.47 -10.29 -2.74
N THR A 162 -7.95 -11.51 -2.58
CA THR A 162 -7.79 -12.17 -1.30
C THR A 162 -6.47 -11.75 -0.63
N HIS A 163 -5.42 -11.49 -1.42
CA HIS A 163 -4.13 -10.95 -0.97
C HIS A 163 -3.57 -9.99 -2.03
N ILE A 164 -2.83 -8.98 -1.57
CA ILE A 164 -2.11 -8.01 -2.39
C ILE A 164 -0.64 -8.00 -1.96
N MET A 165 0.27 -8.18 -2.90
CA MET A 165 1.71 -8.06 -2.69
C MET A 165 2.24 -6.97 -3.63
N GLY A 166 3.18 -6.12 -3.20
CA GLY A 166 3.69 -5.10 -4.11
C GLY A 166 5.01 -4.47 -3.72
N ASN A 167 5.81 -4.16 -4.72
CA ASN A 167 7.01 -3.33 -4.63
C ASN A 167 6.64 -1.91 -5.08
N PHE A 168 6.85 -0.92 -4.21
CA PHE A 168 6.42 0.46 -4.43
C PHE A 168 7.60 1.43 -4.40
N SER A 169 7.53 2.45 -5.25
CA SER A 169 8.48 3.56 -5.29
C SER A 169 7.71 4.90 -5.22
N PRO A 170 7.60 5.53 -4.04
CA PRO A 170 8.02 5.03 -2.73
C PRO A 170 6.99 4.09 -2.07
N LEU A 171 5.68 4.32 -2.22
CA LEU A 171 4.67 3.77 -1.31
C LEU A 171 3.33 3.45 -1.99
N SER A 172 2.59 2.50 -1.43
CA SER A 172 1.25 2.14 -1.90
C SER A 172 0.20 3.18 -1.50
N SER A 173 -0.60 3.66 -2.47
CA SER A 173 -1.74 4.55 -2.19
C SER A 173 -2.74 3.99 -1.19
N LEU A 174 -2.78 2.66 -0.99
CA LEU A 174 -3.69 1.99 -0.07
C LEU A 174 -3.31 2.19 1.41
N ILE A 175 -2.03 2.46 1.71
CA ILE A 175 -1.51 2.58 3.08
C ILE A 175 -1.07 4.00 3.46
N LEU A 176 -0.99 4.92 2.49
CA LEU A 176 -0.69 6.34 2.73
C LEU A 176 -1.73 7.02 3.62
N SER A 177 -1.30 8.00 4.40
CA SER A 177 -2.16 8.79 5.30
C SER A 177 -3.17 9.67 4.56
N ASP A 178 -4.25 10.06 5.24
CA ASP A 178 -5.21 11.05 4.71
C ASP A 178 -4.56 12.45 4.58
N ARG A 179 -3.44 12.72 5.27
CA ARG A 179 -2.65 13.94 5.11
C ARG A 179 -1.87 13.89 3.79
N TYR A 180 -1.22 12.78 3.47
CA TYR A 180 -0.48 12.61 2.22
C TYR A 180 -1.34 12.91 1.00
N MET A 181 -2.58 12.41 0.97
CA MET A 181 -3.50 12.63 -0.15
C MET A 181 -3.78 14.11 -0.45
N LYS A 182 -3.70 14.99 0.57
CA LYS A 182 -3.81 16.44 0.39
C LYS A 182 -2.56 17.02 -0.28
N PHE A 183 -1.38 16.57 0.14
CA PHE A 183 -0.09 16.96 -0.49
C PHE A 183 0.03 16.41 -1.91
N LEU A 184 -0.44 15.18 -2.19
CA LEU A 184 -0.44 14.58 -3.52
C LEU A 184 -1.18 15.44 -4.55
N ARG A 185 -2.34 16.03 -4.20
CA ARG A 185 -3.02 16.99 -5.08
C ARG A 185 -2.14 18.19 -5.40
N ILE A 186 -1.47 18.74 -4.39
CA ILE A 186 -0.61 19.92 -4.58
C ILE A 186 0.59 19.57 -5.47
N MET A 187 1.29 18.46 -5.20
CA MET A 187 2.40 17.97 -6.03
C MET A 187 1.98 17.71 -7.49
N LEU A 188 0.80 17.13 -7.72
CA LEU A 188 0.28 16.88 -9.07
C LEU A 188 -0.03 18.19 -9.83
N MET A 189 -0.53 19.21 -9.13
CA MET A 189 -0.80 20.54 -9.71
C MET A 189 0.50 21.31 -10.00
N GLU A 190 1.50 21.17 -9.13
CA GLU A 190 2.86 21.70 -9.30
C GLU A 190 3.59 21.05 -10.48
N ALA A 191 3.36 19.76 -10.72
CA ALA A 191 3.94 19.01 -11.85
C ALA A 191 3.32 19.34 -13.23
N ILE A 192 2.38 20.30 -13.31
CA ILE A 192 1.87 20.82 -14.58
C ILE A 192 2.87 21.86 -15.14
N PRO A 193 3.45 21.67 -16.34
CA PRO A 193 4.35 22.64 -16.95
C PRO A 193 3.70 24.02 -17.12
N ALA A 194 4.43 25.08 -16.81
CA ALA A 194 3.97 26.45 -17.02
C ALA A 194 3.81 26.75 -18.53
N GLY A 195 2.74 27.44 -18.90
CA GLY A 195 2.46 27.83 -20.29
C GLY A 195 1.92 26.72 -21.20
N GLU A 196 1.68 25.51 -20.69
CA GLU A 196 1.11 24.42 -21.49
C GLU A 196 -0.39 24.63 -21.75
N ASN A 197 -0.80 24.52 -23.02
CA ASN A 197 -2.21 24.56 -23.41
C ASN A 197 -2.96 23.37 -22.82
N GLY A 198 -4.21 23.58 -22.40
CA GLY A 198 -5.05 22.51 -21.84
C GLY A 198 -4.89 22.25 -20.34
N ARG A 199 -4.27 23.17 -19.58
CA ARG A 199 -4.18 23.13 -18.11
C ARG A 199 -5.47 22.67 -17.42
N ALA A 200 -6.62 23.29 -17.72
CA ALA A 200 -7.91 22.89 -17.14
C ALA A 200 -8.27 21.40 -17.37
N GLY A 201 -7.89 20.82 -18.51
CA GLY A 201 -8.07 19.40 -18.81
C GLY A 201 -7.05 18.46 -18.15
N ARG A 202 -5.94 19.00 -17.64
CA ARG A 202 -5.01 18.33 -16.71
C ARG A 202 -5.52 18.40 -15.27
N GLU A 203 -6.08 19.53 -14.86
CA GLU A 203 -6.69 19.72 -13.54
C GLU A 203 -7.91 18.78 -13.34
N ASP A 204 -8.82 18.70 -14.32
CA ASP A 204 -9.91 17.69 -14.35
C ASP A 204 -9.39 16.25 -14.28
N LEU A 205 -8.29 15.92 -14.96
CA LEU A 205 -7.67 14.59 -14.88
C LEU A 205 -7.14 14.29 -13.47
N ILE A 206 -6.47 15.26 -12.84
CA ILE A 206 -5.93 15.13 -11.48
C ILE A 206 -7.06 14.87 -10.50
N ASP A 207 -8.14 15.66 -10.55
CA ASP A 207 -9.26 15.51 -9.63
C ASP A 207 -9.97 14.16 -9.81
N ARG A 208 -10.23 13.71 -11.05
CA ARG A 208 -10.77 12.35 -11.33
C ARG A 208 -9.86 11.22 -10.83
N VAL A 209 -8.55 11.37 -10.99
CA VAL A 209 -7.56 10.40 -10.51
C VAL A 209 -7.56 10.35 -8.97
N LEU A 210 -7.65 11.50 -8.29
CA LEU A 210 -7.71 11.58 -6.84
C LEU A 210 -9.02 10.99 -6.28
N GLU A 211 -10.17 11.29 -6.90
CA GLU A 211 -11.46 10.65 -6.58
C GLU A 211 -11.36 9.11 -6.66
N LEU A 212 -10.72 8.60 -7.70
CA LEU A 212 -10.53 7.17 -7.91
C LEU A 212 -9.56 6.55 -6.90
N LEU A 213 -8.49 7.26 -6.53
CA LEU A 213 -7.57 6.85 -5.45
C LEU A 213 -8.27 6.82 -4.08
N VAL A 214 -9.18 7.76 -3.79
CA VAL A 214 -10.02 7.73 -2.60
C VAL A 214 -10.95 6.52 -2.62
N GLN A 215 -11.63 6.24 -3.74
CA GLN A 215 -12.49 5.05 -3.88
C GLN A 215 -11.72 3.74 -3.66
N ARG A 216 -10.48 3.62 -4.17
CA ARG A 216 -9.59 2.48 -3.91
C ARG A 216 -9.30 2.31 -2.42
N ARG A 217 -8.88 3.38 -1.74
CA ARG A 217 -8.60 3.40 -0.30
C ARG A 217 -9.82 3.03 0.53
N ASP A 218 -11.01 3.54 0.19
CA ASP A 218 -12.25 3.25 0.91
C ASP A 218 -12.73 1.81 0.70
N SER A 219 -12.59 1.25 -0.51
CA SER A 219 -12.85 -0.17 -0.77
C SER A 219 -11.89 -1.07 0.01
N PHE A 220 -10.59 -0.73 0.01
CA PHE A 220 -9.57 -1.44 0.77
C PHE A 220 -9.83 -1.40 2.29
N LYS A 221 -10.15 -0.22 2.86
CA LYS A 221 -10.51 -0.06 4.28
C LYS A 221 -11.71 -0.93 4.71
N LYS A 222 -12.65 -1.19 3.79
CA LYS A 222 -13.86 -2.02 4.02
C LYS A 222 -13.60 -3.52 3.88
N LYS A 223 -12.91 -3.95 2.82
CA LYS A 223 -12.66 -5.39 2.55
C LYS A 223 -11.46 -5.96 3.33
N ARG A 224 -10.46 -5.12 3.61
CA ARG A 224 -9.20 -5.46 4.31
C ARG A 224 -8.53 -6.74 3.79
N ALA A 225 -8.43 -6.86 2.47
CA ALA A 225 -7.57 -7.88 1.86
C ALA A 225 -6.13 -7.70 2.40
N PRO A 226 -5.50 -8.75 2.97
CA PRO A 226 -4.11 -8.72 3.39
C PRO A 226 -3.17 -8.08 2.37
N ILE A 227 -2.38 -7.10 2.81
CA ILE A 227 -1.36 -6.42 2.00
C ILE A 227 0.05 -6.67 2.53
N VAL A 228 0.97 -7.02 1.63
CA VAL A 228 2.41 -7.09 1.89
C VAL A 228 3.13 -6.08 0.99
N SER A 229 3.66 -5.03 1.58
CA SER A 229 4.28 -3.90 0.89
C SER A 229 5.80 -3.91 1.06
N ILE A 230 6.53 -3.73 -0.03
CA ILE A 230 7.98 -3.52 -0.05
C ILE A 230 8.28 -2.09 -0.50
N VAL A 231 9.25 -1.46 0.17
CA VAL A 231 9.77 -0.12 -0.13
C VAL A 231 11.29 -0.08 0.09
N GLY A 232 12.02 0.71 -0.70
CA GLY A 232 13.45 0.95 -0.50
C GLY A 232 13.75 2.07 0.50
N GLU A 233 14.80 1.89 1.32
CA GLU A 233 15.34 2.95 2.20
C GLU A 233 15.66 4.22 1.39
N GLN A 234 16.30 4.08 0.23
CA GLN A 234 16.71 5.19 -0.63
C GLN A 234 15.52 6.00 -1.15
N ASP A 235 14.38 5.37 -1.42
CA ASP A 235 13.17 6.08 -1.86
C ASP A 235 12.55 6.91 -0.74
N LEU A 236 12.56 6.40 0.50
CA LEU A 236 12.08 7.13 1.66
C LEU A 236 13.03 8.26 2.06
N GLU A 237 14.35 8.01 2.03
CA GLU A 237 15.35 9.05 2.25
C GLU A 237 15.28 10.16 1.19
N ARG A 238 14.98 9.81 -0.06
CA ARG A 238 14.76 10.78 -1.15
C ARG A 238 13.54 11.67 -0.87
N ILE A 239 12.39 11.13 -0.45
CA ILE A 239 11.24 11.99 -0.09
C ILE A 239 11.50 12.84 1.16
N LEU A 240 12.29 12.37 2.12
CA LEU A 240 12.67 13.15 3.30
C LEU A 240 13.55 14.36 2.93
N ARG A 241 14.54 14.15 2.06
CA ARG A 241 15.48 15.20 1.61
C ARG A 241 14.82 16.25 0.70
N LEU A 242 13.94 15.80 -0.22
CA LEU A 242 13.26 16.70 -1.16
C LEU A 242 12.00 17.34 -0.57
N GLY A 243 11.28 16.61 0.28
CA GLY A 243 9.92 16.93 0.71
C GLY A 243 8.87 16.52 -0.33
N LEU A 244 7.60 16.63 0.05
CA LEU A 244 6.44 16.41 -0.83
C LEU A 244 6.26 17.56 -1.84
N ILE A 245 7.08 17.57 -2.88
CA ILE A 245 7.12 18.58 -3.96
C ILE A 245 6.76 17.99 -5.32
N GLY A 246 6.08 18.77 -6.17
CA GLY A 246 5.86 18.42 -7.58
C GLY A 246 6.96 18.90 -8.53
N ARG A 247 7.74 19.91 -8.12
CA ARG A 247 8.81 20.57 -8.88
C ARG A 247 9.87 21.11 -7.91
N PHE A 248 10.99 21.66 -8.39
CA PHE A 248 12.08 22.11 -7.51
C PHE A 248 12.01 23.60 -7.10
N ASP A 249 11.32 24.45 -7.86
CA ASP A 249 11.29 25.90 -7.64
C ASP A 249 10.27 26.31 -6.56
N HIS A 250 10.67 26.11 -5.30
CA HIS A 250 9.92 26.46 -4.10
C HIS A 250 10.73 27.35 -3.14
N SER A 251 10.03 28.12 -2.31
CA SER A 251 10.65 28.89 -1.22
C SER A 251 11.17 27.97 -0.11
N THR A 252 12.16 28.42 0.65
CA THR A 252 12.67 27.69 1.83
C THR A 252 11.58 27.38 2.87
N GLU A 253 10.59 28.28 3.01
CA GLU A 253 9.42 28.07 3.88
C GLU A 253 8.56 26.90 3.39
N THR A 254 8.21 26.89 2.10
CA THR A 254 7.49 25.79 1.47
C THR A 254 8.27 24.49 1.60
N LEU A 255 9.57 24.47 1.28
CA LEU A 255 10.40 23.26 1.41
C LEU A 255 10.40 22.72 2.84
N ARG A 256 10.49 23.58 3.86
CA ARG A 256 10.38 23.16 5.27
C ARG A 256 9.03 22.53 5.58
N GLU A 257 7.92 23.10 5.08
CA GLU A 257 6.59 22.49 5.21
C GLU A 257 6.52 21.11 4.52
N ARG A 258 7.06 20.98 3.30
CA ARG A 258 7.02 19.75 2.50
C ARG A 258 7.92 18.66 3.04
N ARG A 259 9.08 18.98 3.62
CA ARG A 259 9.93 18.04 4.35
C ARG A 259 9.28 17.59 5.65
N ALA A 260 8.69 18.50 6.42
CA ALA A 260 7.93 18.14 7.63
C ALA A 260 6.71 17.24 7.32
N ALA A 261 6.05 17.44 6.18
CA ALA A 261 4.98 16.56 5.71
C ALA A 261 5.49 15.17 5.27
N ALA A 262 6.62 15.10 4.56
CA ALA A 262 7.26 13.83 4.21
C ALA A 262 7.74 13.06 5.45
N ARG A 263 8.32 13.76 6.41
CA ARG A 263 8.76 13.21 7.70
C ARG A 263 7.63 12.51 8.43
N HIS A 264 6.51 13.21 8.59
CA HIS A 264 5.32 12.66 9.25
C HIS A 264 4.82 11.39 8.56
N GLU A 265 4.85 11.30 7.22
CA GLU A 265 4.48 10.07 6.52
C GLU A 265 5.43 8.90 6.85
N VAL A 266 6.74 9.15 6.89
CA VAL A 266 7.73 8.11 7.26
C VAL A 266 7.59 7.69 8.73
N GLU A 267 7.19 8.61 9.62
CA GLU A 267 6.85 8.31 11.01
C GLU A 267 5.59 7.42 11.11
N GLU A 268 4.51 7.72 10.38
CA GLU A 268 3.30 6.87 10.30
C GLU A 268 3.64 5.44 9.81
N ILE A 269 4.56 5.31 8.85
CA ILE A 269 5.01 4.00 8.32
C ILE A 269 5.86 3.26 9.34
N ARG A 270 6.80 3.95 10.03
CA ARG A 270 7.58 3.38 11.13
C ARG A 270 6.65 2.82 12.22
N ASP A 271 5.61 3.56 12.56
CA ASP A 271 4.68 3.17 13.62
C ASP A 271 3.77 2.03 13.15
N ALA A 272 3.32 2.03 11.90
CA ALA A 272 2.65 0.87 11.28
C ALA A 272 3.54 -0.38 11.20
N MET A 273 4.86 -0.24 11.07
CA MET A 273 5.81 -1.36 11.16
C MET A 273 5.97 -1.90 12.58
N LEU A 274 5.84 -1.06 13.61
CA LEU A 274 5.85 -1.49 15.01
C LEU A 274 4.54 -2.19 15.40
N ASP A 275 3.40 -1.56 15.07
CA ASP A 275 2.06 -2.05 15.42
C ASP A 275 1.61 -3.26 14.58
N GLN A 276 2.12 -3.37 13.35
CA GLN A 276 1.82 -4.40 12.34
C GLN A 276 0.30 -4.67 12.13
N PRO A 277 -0.52 -3.66 11.80
CA PRO A 277 -1.99 -3.78 11.77
C PRO A 277 -2.50 -5.06 11.10
N ILE A 278 -3.60 -5.64 11.59
CA ILE A 278 -4.13 -6.91 11.07
C ILE A 278 -4.37 -6.80 9.55
N GLY A 279 -3.75 -7.72 8.79
CA GLY A 279 -3.78 -7.71 7.33
C GLY A 279 -2.81 -6.72 6.68
N MET A 280 -1.82 -6.18 7.40
CA MET A 280 -0.78 -5.31 6.84
C MET A 280 0.62 -5.75 7.31
N GLN A 281 1.50 -5.97 6.35
CA GLN A 281 2.94 -6.14 6.59
C GLN A 281 3.73 -5.24 5.64
N ILE A 282 4.74 -4.55 6.19
CA ILE A 282 5.64 -3.67 5.44
C ILE A 282 7.06 -4.19 5.63
N GLY A 283 7.86 -4.14 4.57
CA GLY A 283 9.28 -4.47 4.56
C GLY A 283 10.10 -3.37 3.91
N VAL A 284 11.20 -2.99 4.55
CA VAL A 284 12.14 -1.97 4.07
C VAL A 284 13.41 -2.65 3.56
N ILE A 285 13.81 -2.36 2.32
CA ILE A 285 15.08 -2.83 1.76
C ILE A 285 16.16 -1.80 1.99
N GLU A 286 17.21 -2.20 2.71
CA GLU A 286 18.48 -1.47 2.77
C GLU A 286 19.24 -1.74 1.46
N GLY A 287 19.46 -0.70 0.64
CA GLY A 287 20.08 -0.79 -0.69
C GLY A 287 19.15 -0.36 -1.83
N GLN A 288 19.39 -0.89 -3.04
CA GLN A 288 18.60 -0.60 -4.24
C GLN A 288 17.55 -1.71 -4.47
N PRO A 289 16.25 -1.46 -4.23
CA PRO A 289 15.20 -2.36 -4.68
C PRO A 289 15.04 -2.30 -6.22
N PRO A 290 14.25 -3.20 -6.82
CA PRO A 290 13.77 -3.02 -8.19
C PRO A 290 13.08 -1.65 -8.33
N THR A 291 13.51 -0.85 -9.30
CA THR A 291 12.94 0.49 -9.58
C THR A 291 11.53 0.43 -10.20
N GLN A 292 11.05 -0.77 -10.50
CA GLN A 292 9.73 -1.03 -11.07
C GLN A 292 8.66 -1.09 -9.97
N THR A 293 7.65 -0.21 -10.04
CA THR A 293 6.47 -0.33 -9.18
C THR A 293 5.53 -1.40 -9.75
N PHE A 294 5.36 -2.50 -9.04
CA PHE A 294 4.48 -3.59 -9.44
C PHE A 294 3.68 -4.15 -8.27
N GLN A 295 2.53 -4.76 -8.60
CA GLN A 295 1.65 -5.42 -7.63
C GLN A 295 1.21 -6.78 -8.18
N ILE A 296 1.04 -7.75 -7.28
CA ILE A 296 0.53 -9.10 -7.52
C ILE A 296 -0.77 -9.21 -6.71
N TYR A 297 -1.85 -9.58 -7.39
CA TYR A 297 -3.18 -9.74 -6.80
C TYR A 297 -3.58 -11.22 -6.85
N GLU A 298 -3.87 -11.77 -5.68
CA GLU A 298 -4.46 -13.11 -5.55
C GLU A 298 -5.96 -13.02 -5.66
N LEU A 299 -6.56 -13.63 -6.68
CA LEU A 299 -8.00 -13.53 -6.98
C LEU A 299 -8.74 -14.85 -6.71
N GLY A 300 -8.24 -15.63 -5.73
CA GLY A 300 -8.75 -16.95 -5.38
C GLY A 300 -8.12 -18.07 -6.19
N SER A 301 -8.66 -18.36 -7.38
CA SER A 301 -8.18 -19.46 -8.25
C SER A 301 -7.12 -19.04 -9.28
N LYS A 302 -6.65 -17.80 -9.23
CA LYS A 302 -5.68 -17.23 -10.17
C LYS A 302 -4.98 -16.00 -9.59
N SER A 303 -3.88 -15.61 -10.20
CA SER A 303 -3.12 -14.40 -9.88
C SER A 303 -3.08 -13.44 -11.07
N THR A 304 -2.97 -12.15 -10.79
CA THR A 304 -2.75 -11.11 -11.80
C THR A 304 -1.63 -10.18 -11.35
N VAL A 305 -0.73 -9.80 -12.25
CA VAL A 305 0.31 -8.79 -12.02
C VAL A 305 -0.07 -7.48 -12.70
N THR A 306 0.22 -6.35 -12.05
CA THR A 306 0.25 -5.03 -12.67
C THR A 306 1.61 -4.39 -12.56
N LEU A 307 2.11 -3.77 -13.63
CA LEU A 307 3.30 -2.93 -13.65
C LEU A 307 2.88 -1.47 -13.91
N SER A 308 3.33 -0.52 -13.08
CA SER A 308 2.96 0.89 -13.19
C SER A 308 4.14 1.83 -13.46
N PRO A 309 4.04 2.72 -14.47
CA PRO A 309 4.92 3.86 -14.66
C PRO A 309 4.45 5.10 -13.88
N TYR A 310 3.24 5.04 -13.29
CA TYR A 310 2.63 6.19 -12.62
C TYR A 310 3.12 6.25 -11.18
N ARG A 311 3.88 7.30 -10.87
CA ARG A 311 4.44 7.52 -9.54
C ARG A 311 3.59 8.50 -8.76
N LEU A 312 3.28 8.15 -7.52
CA LEU A 312 2.51 8.98 -6.58
C LEU A 312 3.39 9.51 -5.44
N GLY A 313 4.72 9.42 -5.59
CA GLY A 313 5.71 10.00 -4.69
C GLY A 313 5.89 11.50 -4.90
N ASP A 314 7.06 12.00 -4.48
CA ASP A 314 7.60 13.27 -4.96
C ASP A 314 7.77 13.27 -6.49
N GLN A 315 7.66 14.44 -7.11
CA GLN A 315 7.63 14.63 -8.56
C GLN A 315 6.66 13.63 -9.26
N PRO A 316 5.37 13.61 -8.87
CA PRO A 316 4.46 12.56 -9.29
C PRO A 316 4.15 12.62 -10.78
N ASN A 317 3.88 11.44 -11.36
CA ASN A 317 3.55 11.26 -12.77
C ASN A 317 2.27 10.44 -12.91
N ILE A 318 1.24 11.03 -13.51
CA ILE A 318 0.00 10.34 -13.92
C ILE A 318 -0.32 10.51 -15.41
N SER A 319 0.58 11.16 -16.17
CA SER A 319 0.34 11.62 -17.54
C SER A 319 1.22 10.95 -18.59
N SER A 320 2.30 10.28 -18.20
CA SER A 320 3.26 9.66 -19.11
C SER A 320 3.55 8.19 -18.74
N GLY A 321 3.86 7.39 -19.75
CA GLY A 321 4.20 5.97 -19.62
C GLY A 321 3.02 5.02 -19.89
N ILE A 322 3.38 3.75 -20.11
CA ILE A 322 2.45 2.65 -20.38
C ILE A 322 2.44 1.71 -19.17
N ALA A 323 1.27 1.49 -18.58
CA ALA A 323 1.04 0.51 -17.55
C ALA A 323 0.56 -0.81 -18.14
N LEU A 324 0.90 -1.92 -17.48
CA LEU A 324 0.61 -3.28 -17.94
C LEU A 324 -0.20 -4.03 -16.88
N VAL A 325 -1.15 -4.87 -17.32
CA VAL A 325 -1.81 -5.89 -16.48
C VAL A 325 -1.69 -7.23 -17.19
N THR A 326 -1.30 -8.30 -16.50
CA THR A 326 -1.19 -9.64 -17.09
C THR A 326 -1.54 -10.74 -16.09
N SER A 327 -2.13 -11.82 -16.59
CA SER A 327 -2.33 -13.08 -15.83
C SER A 327 -1.50 -14.24 -16.41
N ALA A 328 -0.52 -13.94 -17.27
CA ALA A 328 0.35 -14.94 -17.91
C ALA A 328 1.19 -15.68 -16.84
N PRO A 329 1.13 -17.03 -16.74
CA PRO A 329 1.73 -17.78 -15.64
C PRO A 329 3.24 -17.55 -15.45
N GLU A 330 3.98 -17.38 -16.54
CA GLU A 330 5.41 -17.09 -16.55
C GLU A 330 5.73 -15.68 -16.02
N ALA A 331 4.85 -14.71 -16.26
CA ALA A 331 4.96 -13.37 -15.68
C ALA A 331 4.65 -13.41 -14.18
N ILE A 332 3.55 -14.06 -13.77
CA ILE A 332 3.21 -14.26 -12.35
C ILE A 332 4.40 -14.88 -11.61
N LYS A 333 4.94 -16.00 -12.10
CA LYS A 333 6.09 -16.70 -11.51
C LYS A 333 7.33 -15.80 -11.39
N SER A 334 7.62 -15.02 -12.43
CA SER A 334 8.82 -14.15 -12.46
C SER A 334 8.71 -12.98 -11.48
N PHE A 335 7.60 -12.23 -11.49
CA PHE A 335 7.38 -11.13 -10.54
C PHE A 335 7.30 -11.63 -9.09
N THR A 336 6.70 -12.79 -8.88
CA THR A 336 6.65 -13.46 -7.57
C THR A 336 8.03 -13.80 -7.05
N ASN A 337 8.85 -14.50 -7.83
CA ASN A 337 10.19 -14.91 -7.38
C ASN A 337 11.05 -13.69 -7.03
N THR A 338 10.94 -12.60 -7.81
CA THR A 338 11.54 -11.31 -7.51
C THR A 338 11.02 -10.75 -6.17
N PHE A 339 9.69 -10.66 -6.00
CA PHE A 339 9.07 -10.15 -4.76
C PHE A 339 9.46 -10.97 -3.52
N LEU A 340 9.50 -12.30 -3.61
CA LEU A 340 9.88 -13.18 -2.50
C LEU A 340 11.38 -13.05 -2.15
N GLY A 341 12.25 -12.92 -3.15
CA GLY A 341 13.69 -12.67 -2.94
C GLY A 341 13.96 -11.31 -2.29
N GLU A 342 13.21 -10.28 -2.68
CA GLU A 342 13.21 -8.99 -2.00
C GLU A 342 12.65 -9.09 -0.57
N TRP A 343 11.50 -9.76 -0.40
CA TRP A 343 10.88 -9.95 0.91
C TRP A 343 11.80 -10.69 1.87
N GLN A 344 12.56 -11.68 1.42
CA GLN A 344 13.50 -12.42 2.27
C GLN A 344 14.58 -11.51 2.86
N ARG A 345 15.02 -10.49 2.11
CA ARG A 345 16.06 -9.53 2.53
C ARG A 345 15.51 -8.29 3.26
N ALA A 346 14.24 -7.96 3.05
CA ALA A 346 13.62 -6.78 3.65
C ALA A 346 13.58 -6.85 5.19
N ARG A 347 13.92 -5.74 5.85
CA ARG A 347 13.75 -5.53 7.30
C ARG A 347 12.29 -5.32 7.61
N LYS A 348 11.78 -6.00 8.63
CA LYS A 348 10.35 -6.06 8.99
C LYS A 348 10.18 -5.76 10.47
N GLY A 349 8.97 -5.40 10.86
CA GLY A 349 8.67 -5.15 12.27
C GLY A 349 9.58 -4.07 12.88
N SER A 350 10.07 -4.34 14.08
CA SER A 350 11.03 -3.48 14.79
C SER A 350 12.36 -3.26 14.07
N GLU A 351 12.87 -4.23 13.31
CA GLU A 351 14.10 -4.04 12.53
C GLU A 351 13.90 -2.99 11.42
N GLY A 352 12.78 -3.07 10.71
CA GLY A 352 12.45 -2.14 9.64
C GLY A 352 12.11 -0.74 10.19
N ALA A 353 11.38 -0.68 11.30
CA ALA A 353 11.16 0.57 12.03
C ALA A 353 12.47 1.22 12.48
N ALA A 354 13.48 0.43 12.88
CA ALA A 354 14.80 0.95 13.21
C ALA A 354 15.57 1.49 11.97
N VAL A 355 15.39 0.91 10.78
CA VAL A 355 15.90 1.53 9.52
C VAL A 355 15.26 2.90 9.31
N LEU A 356 13.93 2.99 9.45
CA LEU A 356 13.20 4.24 9.26
C LEU A 356 13.60 5.31 10.28
N GLN A 357 13.82 4.92 11.54
CA GLN A 357 14.36 5.85 12.54
C GLN A 357 15.75 6.36 12.18
N ARG A 358 16.66 5.50 11.66
CA ARG A 358 18.00 5.93 11.24
C ARG A 358 17.98 6.96 10.12
N ILE A 359 17.11 6.83 9.11
CA ILE A 359 17.01 7.83 8.03
C ILE A 359 16.36 9.12 8.51
N LEU A 360 15.34 9.05 9.38
CA LEU A 360 14.73 10.21 10.03
C LEU A 360 15.77 11.01 10.84
N ASP A 361 16.59 10.33 11.65
CA ASP A 361 17.64 10.97 12.46
C ASP A 361 18.73 11.60 11.59
N ARG A 362 19.13 10.93 10.50
CA ARG A 362 20.14 11.41 9.55
C ARG A 362 19.69 12.71 8.88
N THR A 363 18.49 12.73 8.29
CA THR A 363 17.97 13.93 7.61
C THR A 363 17.70 15.08 8.59
N SER A 364 17.31 14.79 9.84
CA SER A 364 17.13 15.82 10.88
C SER A 364 18.43 16.59 11.18
N LYS A 365 19.57 15.89 11.23
CA LYS A 365 20.87 16.50 11.52
C LYS A 365 21.32 17.41 10.39
N GLU A 366 21.21 16.94 9.16
CA GLU A 366 21.56 17.70 7.95
C GLU A 366 20.70 18.98 7.80
N GLU A 367 19.41 18.93 8.15
CA GLU A 367 18.56 20.13 8.24
C GLU A 367 19.00 21.13 9.33
N THR A 368 19.53 20.63 10.46
CA THR A 368 19.99 21.45 11.59
C THR A 368 21.37 22.06 11.31
N GLU A 369 22.24 21.34 10.58
CA GLU A 369 23.58 21.75 10.19
C GLU A 369 23.60 22.65 8.94
N GLY A 370 22.44 22.89 8.31
CA GLY A 370 22.30 23.78 7.16
C GLY A 370 22.82 23.22 5.83
N ALA A 371 22.82 21.89 5.68
CA ALA A 371 23.39 21.19 4.53
C ALA A 371 22.50 21.15 3.26
N PHE A 372 21.46 21.99 3.19
CA PHE A 372 20.42 21.96 2.13
C PHE A 372 19.92 23.35 1.72
#